data_AF-A0A4Q4TPQ9-F1
#
_entry.id   AF-A0A4Q4TPQ9-F1
#
_cell.length_a   1.000
_cell.length_b   1.000
_cell.length_c   1.000
_cell.angle_alpha   90.00
_cell.angle_beta   90.00
_cell.angle_gamma   90.00
#
_symmetry.space_group_name_H-M   'P 1'
#
loop_
_entity.id
_entity.type
_entity.pdbx_description
1 polymer ?
#
loop_
_entity_poly.entity_id
_entity_poly.type
_entity_poly.pdbx_seq_one_letter_code
_entity_poly.pdbx_strand_id
1 'polypeptide(L)'
;MGPDEEYLIAKSLEEVRKGERVEDSATAWGTSATTVRRRRDGGLTMQEGLEPYQRLSKNNEDFVAEWICEEEDAGRAPNKAQLGRQLDSFRAKETKKEALQRYHDSLKRIFLKKNVQPGRITNMDECGVQEGESRDVGTKRDYRAFVRKAGKAVDNSAEVITALKLENQLLRDENESLKPVSKKKVKPSPGEAYANIEDIYRAQREAKQQQAKLVTNHKNQVALEKQDLLESASSALEHMRNPK
;
A
#
# COMPACT_ATOMS: atom_id res chain seq x y z
N MET A 1 -2.16 14.39 -11.18
CA MET A 1 -3.14 13.40 -11.65
C MET A 1 -3.72 13.93 -12.94
N GLY A 2 -3.79 13.11 -13.99
CA GLY A 2 -4.51 13.49 -15.21
C GLY A 2 -6.02 13.58 -14.94
N PRO A 3 -6.79 14.24 -15.81
CA PRO A 3 -8.25 14.19 -15.74
C PRO A 3 -8.73 12.74 -15.85
N ASP A 4 -9.74 12.39 -15.04
CA ASP A 4 -10.37 11.07 -15.02
C ASP A 4 -10.86 10.66 -16.42
N GLU A 5 -10.61 9.43 -16.82
CA GLU A 5 -10.96 8.91 -18.16
C GLU A 5 -12.48 8.95 -18.39
N GLU A 6 -13.26 8.65 -17.34
CA GLU A 6 -14.73 8.72 -17.40
C GLU A 6 -15.23 10.16 -17.58
N TYR A 7 -14.53 11.14 -17.00
CA TYR A 7 -14.85 12.56 -17.20
C TYR A 7 -14.63 12.98 -18.66
N LEU A 8 -13.54 12.53 -19.29
CA LEU A 8 -13.26 12.81 -20.70
C LEU A 8 -14.30 12.17 -21.62
N ILE A 9 -14.71 10.92 -21.32
CA ILE A 9 -15.76 10.23 -22.07
C ILE A 9 -17.11 10.96 -21.92
N ALA A 10 -17.44 11.43 -20.72
CA ALA A 10 -18.65 12.19 -20.46
C ALA A 10 -18.67 13.51 -21.24
N LYS A 11 -17.55 14.23 -21.28
CA LYS A 11 -17.42 15.47 -22.07
C LYS A 11 -17.57 15.23 -23.57
N SER A 12 -16.94 14.17 -24.09
CA SER A 12 -17.12 13.80 -25.50
C SER A 12 -18.59 13.44 -25.82
N LEU A 13 -19.28 12.74 -24.92
CA LEU A 13 -20.71 12.44 -25.10
C LEU A 13 -21.60 13.68 -25.07
N GLU A 14 -21.26 14.70 -24.28
CA GLU A 14 -21.98 15.98 -24.28
C GLU A 14 -21.89 16.70 -25.64
N GLU A 15 -20.73 16.69 -26.29
CA GLU A 15 -20.53 17.28 -27.62
C GLU A 15 -21.23 16.49 -28.72
N VAL A 16 -21.14 15.16 -28.67
CA VAL A 16 -21.88 14.29 -29.59
C VAL A 16 -23.39 14.53 -29.46
N ARG A 17 -23.90 14.78 -28.25
CA ARG A 17 -25.31 15.16 -28.03
C ARG A 17 -25.66 16.53 -28.62
N LYS A 18 -24.70 17.47 -28.68
CA LYS A 18 -24.87 18.78 -29.32
C LYS A 18 -24.84 18.70 -30.86
N GLY A 19 -24.50 17.55 -31.43
CA GLY A 19 -24.54 17.29 -32.86
C GLY A 19 -23.16 17.10 -33.51
N GLU A 20 -22.08 17.07 -32.73
CA GLU A 20 -20.76 16.76 -33.27
C GLU A 20 -20.63 15.28 -33.66
N ARG A 21 -19.74 15.00 -34.61
CA ARG A 21 -19.42 13.61 -34.98
C ARG A 21 -18.63 12.96 -33.87
N VAL A 22 -18.92 11.67 -33.65
CA VAL A 22 -18.28 10.85 -32.61
C VAL A 22 -16.75 10.81 -32.78
N GLU A 23 -16.27 10.72 -34.02
CA GLU A 23 -14.83 10.66 -34.29
C GLU A 23 -14.11 11.98 -33.94
N ASP A 24 -14.75 13.11 -34.25
CA ASP A 24 -14.16 14.44 -34.07
C ASP A 24 -14.11 14.79 -32.57
N SER A 25 -15.20 14.57 -31.84
CA SER A 25 -15.24 14.78 -30.39
C SER A 25 -14.33 13.82 -29.63
N ALA A 26 -14.27 12.54 -30.02
CA ALA A 26 -13.39 11.58 -29.37
C ALA A 26 -11.91 11.97 -29.52
N THR A 27 -11.53 12.47 -30.70
CA THR A 27 -10.17 12.99 -30.96
C THR A 27 -9.89 14.25 -30.14
N ALA A 28 -10.85 15.17 -30.04
CA ALA A 28 -10.71 16.40 -29.27
C ALA A 28 -10.47 16.16 -27.76
N TRP A 29 -11.16 15.17 -27.19
CA TRP A 29 -11.02 14.81 -25.76
C TRP A 29 -10.03 13.67 -25.48
N GLY A 30 -9.37 13.13 -26.50
CA GLY A 30 -8.40 12.04 -26.36
C GLY A 30 -9.02 10.72 -25.89
N THR A 31 -10.27 10.44 -26.28
CA THR A 31 -11.00 9.21 -25.94
C THR A 31 -11.15 8.29 -27.15
N SER A 32 -11.50 7.03 -26.92
CA SER A 32 -11.78 6.08 -28.01
C SER A 32 -13.16 6.34 -28.62
N ALA A 33 -13.21 6.59 -29.93
CA ALA A 33 -14.48 6.74 -30.67
C ALA A 33 -15.39 5.50 -30.52
N THR A 34 -14.80 4.31 -30.40
CA THR A 34 -15.53 3.06 -30.16
C THR A 34 -16.20 3.07 -28.79
N THR A 35 -15.51 3.59 -27.77
CA THR A 35 -16.05 3.73 -26.41
C THR A 35 -17.18 4.75 -26.37
N VAL A 36 -17.00 5.93 -26.98
CA VAL A 36 -18.03 6.98 -27.06
C VAL A 36 -19.27 6.45 -27.79
N ARG A 37 -19.10 5.74 -28.92
CA ARG A 37 -20.21 5.11 -29.65
C ARG A 37 -20.94 4.08 -28.79
N ARG A 38 -20.22 3.18 -28.11
CA ARG A 38 -20.80 2.18 -27.20
C ARG A 38 -21.59 2.83 -26.07
N ARG A 39 -21.07 3.90 -25.46
CA ARG A 39 -21.72 4.64 -24.38
C ARG A 39 -22.96 5.39 -24.85
N ARG A 40 -22.90 6.01 -26.03
CA ARG A 40 -24.06 6.66 -26.68
C ARG A 40 -25.20 5.67 -26.88
N ASP A 41 -24.87 4.43 -27.27
CA ASP A 41 -25.84 3.36 -27.54
C ASP A 41 -26.33 2.66 -26.25
N GLY A 42 -26.07 3.24 -25.07
CA GLY A 42 -26.55 2.74 -23.77
C GLY A 42 -25.61 1.75 -23.07
N GLY A 43 -24.37 1.61 -23.54
CA GLY A 43 -23.36 0.81 -22.85
C GLY A 43 -23.04 1.37 -21.46
N LEU A 44 -22.94 0.49 -20.47
CA LEU A 44 -22.66 0.85 -19.09
C LEU A 44 -21.28 1.49 -18.92
N THR A 45 -21.19 2.37 -17.93
CA THR A 45 -19.91 2.80 -17.37
C THR A 45 -19.20 1.68 -16.63
N MET A 46 -17.89 1.82 -16.39
CA MET A 46 -17.18 0.82 -15.59
C MET A 46 -17.78 0.73 -14.18
N GLN A 47 -18.15 1.87 -13.60
CA GLN A 47 -18.77 1.94 -12.28
C GLN A 47 -20.15 1.25 -12.26
N GLU A 48 -21.03 1.57 -13.21
CA GLU A 48 -22.36 0.96 -13.34
C GLU A 48 -22.26 -0.56 -13.58
N GLY A 49 -21.31 -1.01 -14.39
CA GLY A 49 -21.07 -2.44 -14.62
C GLY A 49 -20.58 -3.18 -13.37
N LEU A 50 -19.97 -2.47 -12.42
CA LEU A 50 -19.46 -3.01 -11.17
C LEU A 50 -20.48 -2.94 -10.02
N GLU A 51 -21.55 -2.13 -10.12
CA GLU A 51 -22.59 -2.01 -9.09
C GLU A 51 -23.12 -3.37 -8.58
N PRO A 52 -23.45 -4.36 -9.44
CA PRO A 52 -23.94 -5.66 -8.95
C PRO A 52 -22.92 -6.46 -8.13
N TYR A 53 -21.63 -6.14 -8.26
CA TYR A 53 -20.53 -6.81 -7.58
C TYR A 53 -20.06 -6.03 -6.33
N GLN A 54 -20.61 -4.85 -6.07
CA GLN A 54 -20.31 -4.09 -4.86
C GLN A 54 -20.81 -4.84 -3.63
N ARG A 55 -19.93 -4.98 -2.63
CA ARG A 55 -20.24 -5.65 -1.36
C ARG A 55 -20.88 -4.71 -0.33
N LEU A 56 -20.82 -3.41 -0.60
CA LEU A 56 -21.30 -2.35 0.25
C LEU A 56 -22.44 -1.64 -0.46
N SER A 57 -23.44 -1.20 0.30
CA SER A 57 -24.40 -0.24 -0.22
C SER A 57 -23.72 1.10 -0.44
N LYS A 58 -24.23 1.90 -1.37
CA LYS A 58 -23.73 3.25 -1.65
C LYS A 58 -23.54 4.11 -0.39
N ASN A 59 -24.53 4.11 0.51
CA ASN A 59 -24.44 4.83 1.78
C ASN A 59 -23.27 4.38 2.66
N ASN A 60 -22.93 3.08 2.65
CA ASN A 60 -21.81 2.56 3.41
C ASN A 60 -20.47 2.92 2.75
N GLU A 61 -20.41 2.98 1.42
CA GLU A 61 -19.22 3.45 0.69
C GLU A 61 -18.98 4.95 0.94
N ASP A 62 -20.02 5.77 0.84
CA ASP A 62 -19.94 7.22 1.09
C ASP A 62 -19.46 7.51 2.53
N PHE A 63 -20.00 6.77 3.51
CA PHE A 63 -19.55 6.91 4.89
C PHE A 63 -18.09 6.49 5.09
N VAL A 64 -17.67 5.36 4.51
CA VAL A 64 -16.29 4.90 4.61
C VAL A 64 -15.34 5.91 3.98
N ALA A 65 -15.73 6.50 2.84
CA ALA A 65 -14.96 7.55 2.19
C ALA A 65 -14.86 8.80 3.06
N GLU A 66 -15.98 9.27 3.63
CA GLU A 66 -16.01 10.41 4.56
C GLU A 66 -15.10 10.17 5.78
N TRP A 67 -15.21 8.99 6.41
CA TRP A 67 -14.38 8.63 7.56
C TRP A 67 -12.88 8.54 7.21
N ILE A 68 -12.52 8.05 6.02
CA ILE A 68 -11.13 8.04 5.56
C ILE A 68 -10.61 9.48 5.40
N CYS A 69 -11.39 10.37 4.77
CA CYS A 69 -11.03 11.77 4.65
C CYS A 69 -10.83 12.45 6.02
N GLU A 70 -11.74 12.20 6.97
CA GLU A 70 -11.62 12.72 8.34
C GLU A 70 -10.33 12.23 9.06
N GLU A 71 -9.96 10.97 8.86
CA GLU A 71 -8.73 10.41 9.44
C GLU A 71 -7.47 10.98 8.75
N GLU A 72 -7.50 11.17 7.44
CA GLU A 72 -6.43 11.84 6.68
C GLU A 72 -6.24 13.30 7.12
N ASP A 73 -7.33 14.05 7.27
CA ASP A 73 -7.33 15.42 7.80
C ASP A 73 -6.77 15.47 9.23
N ALA A 74 -7.01 14.42 10.01
CA ALA A 74 -6.47 14.26 11.35
C ALA A 74 -5.02 13.71 11.38
N GLY A 75 -4.39 13.52 10.23
CA GLY A 75 -3.00 13.06 10.08
C GLY A 75 -2.79 11.59 10.46
N ARG A 76 -3.85 10.78 10.47
CA ARG A 76 -3.79 9.34 10.78
C ARG A 76 -4.03 8.52 9.52
N ALA A 77 -3.24 7.48 9.32
CA ALA A 77 -3.46 6.52 8.23
C ALA A 77 -4.38 5.38 8.73
N PRO A 78 -5.64 5.29 8.28
CA PRO A 78 -6.54 4.23 8.71
C PRO A 78 -6.02 2.86 8.25
N ASN A 79 -5.99 1.88 9.17
CA ASN A 79 -5.62 0.52 8.83
C ASN A 79 -6.84 -0.36 8.51
N LYS A 80 -6.61 -1.46 7.78
CA LYS A 80 -7.67 -2.41 7.35
C LYS A 80 -8.54 -2.94 8.50
N ALA A 81 -7.95 -3.13 9.69
CA ALA A 81 -8.69 -3.63 10.85
C ALA A 81 -9.60 -2.57 11.48
N GLN A 82 -9.17 -1.30 11.49
CA GLN A 82 -10.00 -0.17 11.92
C GLN A 82 -11.17 0.02 10.95
N LEU A 83 -10.91 -0.04 9.64
CA LEU A 83 -11.94 0.01 8.60
C LEU A 83 -13.00 -1.09 8.81
N GLY A 84 -12.57 -2.34 9.02
CA GLY A 84 -13.48 -3.47 9.24
C GLY A 84 -14.34 -3.30 10.50
N ARG A 85 -13.72 -2.93 11.63
CA ARG A 85 -14.44 -2.66 12.88
C ARG A 85 -15.47 -1.55 12.72
N GLN A 86 -15.11 -0.49 12.01
CA GLN A 86 -15.98 0.64 11.84
C GLN A 86 -17.15 0.29 10.95
N LEU A 87 -16.90 -0.36 9.81
CA LEU A 87 -17.94 -0.89 8.94
C LEU A 87 -18.91 -1.85 9.67
N ASP A 88 -18.39 -2.76 10.49
CA ASP A 88 -19.23 -3.68 11.27
C ASP A 88 -20.06 -2.94 12.32
N SER A 89 -19.51 -1.89 12.94
CA SER A 89 -20.27 -1.02 13.85
C SER A 89 -21.41 -0.30 13.14
N PHE A 90 -21.21 0.11 11.88
CA PHE A 90 -22.23 0.77 11.08
C PHE A 90 -23.31 -0.19 10.61
N ARG A 91 -22.92 -1.37 10.12
CA ARG A 91 -23.87 -2.45 9.83
C ARG A 91 -24.73 -2.77 11.06
N ALA A 92 -24.13 -2.83 12.25
CA ALA A 92 -24.87 -3.05 13.49
C ALA A 92 -25.81 -1.89 13.83
N LYS A 93 -25.40 -0.63 13.63
CA LYS A 93 -26.24 0.56 13.87
C LYS A 93 -27.41 0.67 12.88
N GLU A 94 -27.20 0.36 11.61
CA GLU A 94 -28.25 0.40 10.57
C GLU A 94 -29.21 -0.79 10.64
N THR A 95 -28.85 -1.85 11.38
CA THR A 95 -29.70 -3.03 11.49
C THR A 95 -30.94 -2.72 12.33
N LYS A 96 -32.08 -2.54 11.67
CA LYS A 96 -33.38 -2.38 12.33
C LYS A 96 -33.75 -3.64 13.11
N LYS A 97 -34.34 -3.49 14.31
CA LYS A 97 -34.82 -4.60 15.15
C LYS A 97 -35.69 -5.60 14.38
N GLU A 98 -36.52 -5.10 13.45
CA GLU A 98 -37.34 -5.92 12.57
C GLU A 98 -36.53 -6.82 11.63
N ALA A 99 -35.40 -6.34 11.12
CA ALA A 99 -34.53 -7.12 10.24
C ALA A 99 -33.89 -8.29 11.00
N LEU A 100 -33.41 -8.03 12.23
CA LEU A 100 -32.93 -9.09 13.14
C LEU A 100 -34.03 -10.10 13.44
N GLN A 101 -35.24 -9.62 13.74
CA GLN A 101 -36.36 -10.50 14.04
C GLN A 101 -36.70 -11.40 12.84
N ARG A 102 -36.80 -10.84 11.62
CA ARG A 102 -37.01 -11.60 10.39
C ARG A 102 -35.92 -12.65 10.16
N TYR A 103 -34.67 -12.31 10.43
CA TYR A 103 -33.54 -13.24 10.34
C TYR A 103 -33.69 -14.41 11.32
N HIS A 104 -33.94 -14.12 12.60
CA HIS A 104 -34.14 -15.16 13.62
C HIS A 104 -35.35 -16.03 13.32
N ASP A 105 -36.45 -15.46 12.82
CA ASP A 105 -37.65 -16.21 12.44
C ASP A 105 -37.42 -17.09 11.19
N SER A 106 -36.61 -16.62 10.25
CA SER A 106 -36.17 -17.41 9.10
C SER A 106 -35.29 -18.59 9.53
N LEU A 107 -34.30 -18.34 10.40
CA LEU A 107 -33.46 -19.40 10.97
C LEU A 107 -34.28 -20.44 11.72
N LYS A 108 -35.19 -20.01 12.60
CA LYS A 108 -36.09 -20.92 13.32
C LYS A 108 -36.89 -21.80 12.37
N ARG A 109 -37.41 -21.23 11.28
CA ARG A 109 -38.11 -22.01 10.23
C ARG A 109 -37.20 -23.06 9.59
N ILE A 110 -35.94 -22.74 9.31
CA ILE A 110 -34.97 -23.69 8.75
C ILE A 110 -34.65 -24.79 9.77
N PHE A 111 -34.42 -24.46 11.04
CA PHE A 111 -34.18 -25.41 12.11
C PHE A 111 -35.35 -26.40 12.26
N LEU A 112 -36.58 -25.89 12.28
CA LEU A 112 -37.80 -26.70 12.36
C LEU A 112 -37.99 -27.56 11.11
N LYS A 113 -37.86 -26.98 9.92
CA LYS A 113 -38.06 -27.70 8.64
C LYS A 113 -37.04 -28.82 8.44
N LYS A 114 -35.78 -28.58 8.80
CA LYS A 114 -34.67 -29.53 8.60
C LYS A 114 -34.40 -30.40 9.84
N ASN A 115 -35.16 -30.23 10.92
CA ASN A 115 -34.99 -30.94 12.20
C ASN A 115 -33.52 -30.97 12.68
N VAL A 116 -32.83 -29.83 12.54
CA VAL A 116 -31.39 -29.73 12.84
C VAL A 116 -31.22 -29.71 14.35
N GLN A 117 -30.50 -30.69 14.87
CA GLN A 117 -30.20 -30.82 16.30
C GLN A 117 -29.12 -29.80 16.70
N PRO A 118 -29.19 -29.18 17.90
CA PRO A 118 -28.20 -28.20 18.36
C PRO A 118 -26.75 -28.70 18.30
N GLY A 119 -26.51 -29.99 18.62
CA GLY A 119 -25.18 -30.61 18.53
C GLY A 119 -24.67 -30.90 17.11
N ARG A 120 -25.44 -30.56 16.07
CA ARG A 120 -25.08 -30.68 14.65
C ARG A 120 -24.92 -29.31 13.98
N ILE A 121 -24.91 -28.25 14.77
CA ILE A 121 -24.62 -26.89 14.31
C ILE A 121 -23.13 -26.67 14.50
N THR A 122 -22.40 -26.60 13.41
CA THR A 122 -20.99 -26.21 13.40
C THR A 122 -20.88 -24.76 12.98
N ASN A 123 -20.08 -23.98 13.72
CA ASN A 123 -19.78 -22.61 13.34
C ASN A 123 -18.89 -22.62 12.09
N MET A 124 -19.29 -21.89 11.06
CA MET A 124 -18.70 -21.98 9.71
C MET A 124 -17.40 -21.16 9.60
N ASP A 125 -17.18 -20.23 10.53
CA ASP A 125 -15.94 -19.45 10.70
C ASP A 125 -14.83 -20.23 11.43
N GLU A 126 -15.18 -21.20 12.28
CA GLU A 126 -14.26 -22.09 12.98
C GLU A 126 -13.79 -23.27 12.12
N CYS A 127 -14.61 -23.69 11.17
CA CYS A 127 -14.30 -24.70 10.16
C CYS A 127 -14.37 -24.08 8.77
N GLY A 128 -13.37 -23.25 8.42
CA GLY A 128 -13.31 -22.54 7.15
C GLY A 128 -13.59 -23.43 5.94
N VAL A 129 -14.77 -23.26 5.33
CA VAL A 129 -15.13 -23.89 4.06
C VAL A 129 -14.53 -23.03 2.95
N GLN A 130 -13.44 -23.50 2.34
CA GLN A 130 -12.93 -22.95 1.07
C GLN A 130 -13.82 -23.45 -0.08
N GLU A 131 -14.88 -22.69 -0.41
CA GLU A 131 -15.54 -22.86 -1.71
C GLU A 131 -14.68 -22.23 -2.79
N GLY A 132 -13.89 -23.06 -3.48
CA GLY A 132 -13.08 -22.61 -4.60
C GLY A 132 -11.95 -23.57 -4.95
N GLU A 133 -12.29 -24.79 -5.38
CA GLU A 133 -11.52 -25.57 -6.36
C GLU A 133 -12.23 -26.91 -6.61
N SER A 134 -13.06 -26.96 -7.63
CA SER A 134 -13.43 -28.24 -8.26
C SER A 134 -13.29 -28.08 -9.75
N ARG A 135 -12.13 -28.46 -10.27
CA ARG A 135 -11.96 -29.14 -11.55
C ARG A 135 -10.55 -29.70 -11.64
N ASP A 136 -10.47 -30.95 -11.23
CA ASP A 136 -9.66 -31.99 -11.88
C ASP A 136 -8.18 -31.67 -12.11
N VAL A 137 -7.34 -31.86 -11.08
CA VAL A 137 -5.96 -32.31 -11.29
C VAL A 137 -5.62 -33.34 -10.23
N GLY A 138 -5.37 -34.55 -10.69
CA GLY A 138 -4.89 -35.63 -9.86
C GLY A 138 -3.54 -35.31 -9.20
N THR A 139 -3.32 -36.04 -8.11
CA THR A 139 -2.06 -36.26 -7.40
C THR A 139 -1.75 -35.29 -6.26
N LYS A 140 -1.56 -35.91 -5.08
CA LYS A 140 -1.03 -35.32 -3.82
C LYS A 140 0.34 -34.61 -3.96
N ARG A 141 0.88 -34.47 -5.18
CA ARG A 141 2.09 -33.70 -5.50
C ARG A 141 1.85 -32.19 -5.53
N ASP A 142 0.62 -31.72 -5.73
CA ASP A 142 0.36 -30.29 -5.96
C ASP A 142 0.28 -29.43 -4.69
N TYR A 143 -0.27 -29.92 -3.58
CA TYR A 143 -0.32 -29.11 -2.34
C TYR A 143 1.08 -28.79 -1.81
N ARG A 144 1.99 -29.77 -1.80
CA ARG A 144 3.38 -29.55 -1.37
C ARG A 144 4.15 -28.65 -2.33
N ALA A 145 3.88 -28.72 -3.64
CA ALA A 145 4.49 -27.84 -4.63
C ALA A 145 3.96 -26.41 -4.51
N PHE A 146 2.65 -26.25 -4.28
CA PHE A 146 1.99 -24.98 -4.00
C PHE A 146 2.54 -24.33 -2.73
N VAL A 147 2.58 -25.07 -1.61
CA VAL A 147 3.14 -24.59 -0.34
C VAL A 147 4.62 -24.22 -0.49
N ARG A 148 5.41 -24.99 -1.26
CA ARG A 148 6.81 -24.61 -1.56
C ARG A 148 6.92 -23.36 -2.42
N LYS A 149 6.06 -23.21 -3.43
CA LYS A 149 6.07 -22.04 -4.31
C LYS A 149 5.65 -20.78 -3.55
N ALA A 150 4.65 -20.90 -2.68
CA ALA A 150 4.24 -19.85 -1.76
C ALA A 150 5.36 -19.53 -0.75
N GLY A 151 5.99 -20.55 -0.15
CA GLY A 151 7.15 -20.37 0.75
C GLY A 151 8.29 -19.63 0.07
N LYS A 152 8.69 -20.07 -1.13
CA LYS A 152 9.76 -19.41 -1.91
C LYS A 152 9.41 -17.97 -2.28
N ALA A 153 8.14 -17.67 -2.57
CA ALA A 153 7.70 -16.30 -2.82
C ALA A 153 7.79 -15.42 -1.55
N VAL A 154 7.47 -15.99 -0.38
CA VAL A 154 7.65 -15.33 0.91
C VAL A 154 9.14 -15.11 1.20
N ASP A 155 9.99 -16.11 0.98
CA ASP A 155 11.44 -16.00 1.18
C ASP A 155 12.04 -14.90 0.29
N ASN A 156 11.68 -14.88 -1.00
CA ASN A 156 12.09 -13.81 -1.92
C ASN A 156 11.61 -12.42 -1.45
N SER A 157 10.39 -12.32 -0.89
CA SER A 157 9.89 -11.06 -0.34
C SER A 157 10.67 -10.63 0.90
N ALA A 158 11.11 -11.59 1.73
CA ALA A 158 11.93 -11.34 2.90
C ALA A 158 13.32 -10.84 2.51
N GLU A 159 13.94 -11.41 1.47
CA GLU A 159 15.20 -10.92 0.89
C GLU A 159 15.09 -9.48 0.35
N VAL A 160 14.00 -9.16 -0.35
CA VAL A 160 13.76 -7.78 -0.82
C VAL A 160 13.58 -6.82 0.36
N ILE A 161 12.83 -7.23 1.39
CA ILE A 161 12.63 -6.41 2.60
C ILE A 161 13.95 -6.17 3.33
N THR A 162 14.82 -7.18 3.46
CA THR A 162 16.13 -7.02 4.12
C THR A 162 17.04 -6.10 3.29
N ALA A 163 17.09 -6.27 1.97
CA ALA A 163 17.85 -5.39 1.08
C ALA A 163 17.40 -3.92 1.18
N LEU A 164 16.08 -3.66 1.12
CA LEU A 164 15.53 -2.32 1.24
C LEU A 164 15.75 -1.71 2.63
N LYS A 165 15.69 -2.51 3.71
CA LYS A 165 16.00 -2.03 5.06
C LYS A 165 17.45 -1.58 5.19
N LEU A 166 18.36 -2.34 4.61
CA LEU A 166 19.78 -2.03 4.59
C LEU A 166 20.07 -0.76 3.78
N GLU A 167 19.47 -0.62 2.60
CA GLU A 167 19.59 0.61 1.79
C GLU A 167 19.04 1.83 2.54
N ASN A 168 17.87 1.70 3.18
CA ASN A 168 17.33 2.77 4.02
C ASN A 168 18.25 3.14 5.20
N GLN A 169 18.98 2.18 5.75
CA GLN A 169 19.95 2.44 6.81
C GLN A 169 21.15 3.22 6.27
N LEU A 170 21.72 2.79 5.14
CA LEU A 170 22.83 3.50 4.48
C LEU A 170 22.46 4.95 4.12
N LEU A 171 21.25 5.17 3.58
CA LEU A 171 20.76 6.52 3.26
C LEU A 171 20.56 7.39 4.50
N ARG A 172 20.18 6.80 5.63
CA ARG A 172 20.05 7.53 6.91
C ARG A 172 21.42 7.94 7.44
N ASP A 173 22.38 7.02 7.39
CA ASP A 173 23.74 7.28 7.86
C ASP A 173 24.44 8.32 6.97
N GLU A 174 24.22 8.28 5.66
CA GLU A 174 24.70 9.31 4.72
C GLU A 174 24.10 10.68 5.06
N ASN A 175 22.79 10.76 5.27
CA ASN A 175 22.11 11.99 5.69
C ASN A 175 22.64 12.51 7.04
N GLU A 176 22.98 11.63 7.97
CA GLU A 176 23.56 11.99 9.26
C GLU A 176 24.98 12.55 9.10
N SER A 177 25.80 11.98 8.23
CA SER A 177 27.15 12.48 7.92
C SER A 177 27.14 13.85 7.25
N LEU A 178 26.07 14.17 6.51
CA LEU A 178 25.87 15.46 5.85
C LEU A 178 25.34 16.54 6.79
N LYS A 179 24.89 16.21 8.01
CA LYS A 179 24.45 17.20 8.99
C LYS A 179 25.63 18.12 9.37
N PRO A 180 25.39 19.44 9.46
CA PRO A 180 26.44 20.37 9.84
C PRO A 180 26.91 20.09 11.27
N VAL A 181 28.23 20.06 11.46
CA VAL A 181 28.84 19.91 12.79
C VAL A 181 28.44 21.10 13.66
N SER A 182 28.17 20.83 14.93
CA SER A 182 27.80 21.87 15.89
C SER A 182 28.89 22.95 15.99
N LYS A 183 28.46 24.21 16.09
CA LYS A 183 29.38 25.35 16.13
C LYS A 183 30.21 25.31 17.41
N LYS A 184 31.54 25.32 17.28
CA LYS A 184 32.46 25.44 18.41
C LYS A 184 32.54 26.90 18.86
N LYS A 185 32.31 27.17 20.15
CA LYS A 185 32.45 28.51 20.74
C LYS A 185 33.94 28.86 20.87
N VAL A 186 34.37 29.95 20.22
CA VAL A 186 35.72 30.51 20.37
C VAL A 186 35.74 31.39 21.61
N LYS A 187 36.71 31.17 22.51
CA LYS A 187 36.87 31.96 23.73
C LYS A 187 37.73 33.20 23.43
N PRO A 188 37.38 34.37 23.97
CA PRO A 188 38.26 35.54 23.91
C PRO A 188 39.56 35.30 24.70
N SER A 189 40.62 35.97 24.27
CA SER A 189 41.92 35.91 24.94
C SER A 189 41.86 36.64 26.29
N PRO A 190 42.70 36.26 27.28
CA PRO A 190 42.69 36.92 28.59
C PRO A 190 43.01 38.41 28.47
N GLY A 191 42.05 39.28 28.78
CA GLY A 191 42.18 40.74 28.72
C GLY A 191 41.41 41.42 27.58
N GLU A 192 40.88 40.65 26.62
CA GLU A 192 40.09 41.18 25.51
C GLU A 192 38.58 40.93 25.70
N ALA A 193 37.76 41.91 25.32
CA ALA A 193 36.29 41.80 25.41
C ALA A 193 35.70 40.88 24.33
N TYR A 194 36.42 40.66 23.22
CA TYR A 194 35.95 39.92 22.05
C TYR A 194 36.98 38.88 21.60
N ALA A 195 36.52 37.84 20.90
CA ALA A 195 37.41 36.83 20.32
C ALA A 195 38.18 37.41 19.13
N ASN A 196 39.46 37.06 19.03
CA ASN A 196 40.30 37.47 17.92
C ASN A 196 39.76 36.88 16.60
N ILE A 197 39.68 37.74 15.57
CA ILE A 197 39.18 37.38 14.25
C ILE A 197 39.98 36.23 13.60
N GLU A 198 41.29 36.17 13.85
CA GLU A 198 42.13 35.09 13.33
C GLU A 198 41.77 33.73 13.94
N ASP A 199 41.45 33.71 15.23
CA ASP A 199 41.01 32.50 15.94
C ASP A 199 39.63 32.04 15.47
N ILE A 200 38.75 32.98 15.12
CA ILE A 200 37.45 32.68 14.50
C ILE A 200 37.65 32.03 13.13
N TYR A 201 38.49 32.60 12.26
CA TYR A 201 38.79 32.01 10.94
C TYR A 201 39.51 30.66 11.04
N ARG A 202 40.38 30.47 12.03
CA ARG A 202 41.05 29.20 12.29
C ARG A 202 40.04 28.13 12.71
N ALA A 203 39.17 28.44 13.67
CA ALA A 203 38.12 27.53 14.13
C ALA A 203 37.13 27.16 13.01
N GLN A 204 36.78 28.09 12.12
CA GLN A 204 35.94 27.81 10.96
C GLN A 204 36.62 26.86 9.96
N ARG A 205 37.92 27.08 9.67
CA ARG A 205 38.69 26.19 8.79
C ARG A 205 38.85 24.79 9.37
N GLU A 206 39.14 24.68 10.68
CA GLU A 206 39.24 23.41 11.39
C GLU A 206 37.90 22.66 11.38
N ALA A 207 36.78 23.33 11.66
CA ALA A 207 35.46 22.73 11.62
C ALA A 207 35.12 22.20 10.22
N LYS A 208 35.43 22.96 9.16
CA LYS A 208 35.24 22.54 7.77
C LYS A 208 36.12 21.33 7.41
N GLN A 209 37.37 21.30 7.85
CA GLN A 209 38.27 20.17 7.65
C GLN A 209 37.81 18.93 8.42
N GLN A 210 37.32 19.08 9.64
CA GLN A 210 36.75 17.98 10.42
C GLN A 210 35.50 17.41 9.76
N GLN A 211 34.59 18.26 9.29
CA GLN A 211 33.41 17.83 8.55
C GLN A 211 33.81 17.07 7.26
N ALA A 212 34.78 17.59 6.50
CA ALA A 212 35.29 16.91 5.31
C ALA A 212 35.90 15.53 5.64
N LYS A 213 36.67 15.42 6.73
CA LYS A 213 37.24 14.14 7.20
C LYS A 213 36.16 13.14 7.62
N LEU A 214 35.11 13.59 8.30
CA LEU A 214 33.98 12.74 8.69
C LEU A 214 33.24 12.19 7.47
N VAL A 215 32.96 13.05 6.48
CA VAL A 215 32.34 12.64 5.21
C VAL A 215 33.21 11.63 4.45
N THR A 216 34.53 11.86 4.38
CA THR A 216 35.42 10.90 3.69
C THR A 216 35.51 9.56 4.41
N ASN A 217 35.61 9.57 5.75
CA ASN A 217 35.66 8.33 6.54
C ASN A 217 34.36 7.53 6.39
N HIS A 218 33.22 8.21 6.42
CA HIS A 218 31.91 7.58 6.23
C HIS A 218 31.77 6.99 4.82
N LYS A 219 32.17 7.73 3.76
CA LYS A 219 32.18 7.20 2.39
C LYS A 219 33.03 5.94 2.25
N ASN A 220 34.19 5.89 2.90
CA ASN A 220 35.06 4.71 2.89
C ASN A 220 34.42 3.53 3.63
N GLN A 221 33.75 3.78 4.76
CA GLN A 221 33.03 2.75 5.52
C GLN A 221 31.86 2.16 4.71
N VAL A 222 31.03 3.01 4.11
CA VAL A 222 29.91 2.56 3.26
C VAL A 222 30.42 1.76 2.05
N ALA A 223 31.54 2.18 1.45
CA ALA A 223 32.15 1.44 0.34
C ALA A 223 32.62 0.04 0.76
N LEU A 224 33.18 -0.10 1.96
CA LEU A 224 33.62 -1.37 2.52
C LEU A 224 32.42 -2.29 2.81
N GLU A 225 31.39 -1.78 3.50
CA GLU A 225 30.17 -2.54 3.81
C GLU A 225 29.46 -3.00 2.52
N LYS A 226 29.45 -2.16 1.48
CA LYS A 226 28.91 -2.52 0.17
C LYS A 226 29.72 -3.65 -0.51
N GLN A 227 31.03 -3.69 -0.33
CA GLN A 227 31.87 -4.77 -0.85
C GLN A 227 31.60 -6.10 -0.12
N ASP A 228 31.53 -6.08 1.21
CA ASP A 228 31.24 -7.27 2.03
C ASP A 228 29.87 -7.88 1.69
N LEU A 229 28.88 -7.03 1.39
CA LEU A 229 27.55 -7.46 0.95
C LEU A 229 27.58 -8.12 -0.43
N LEU A 230 28.34 -7.57 -1.37
CA LEU A 230 28.49 -8.15 -2.71
C LEU A 230 29.20 -9.50 -2.66
N GLU A 231 30.20 -9.65 -1.79
CA GLU A 231 30.93 -10.91 -1.60
C GLU A 231 30.05 -11.96 -0.90
N SER A 232 29.29 -11.55 0.12
CA SER A 232 28.31 -12.41 0.80
C SER A 232 27.18 -12.87 -0.14
N ALA A 233 26.65 -11.96 -0.96
CA ALA A 233 25.63 -12.29 -1.97
C ALA A 233 26.18 -13.24 -3.05
N SER A 234 27.42 -13.04 -3.47
CA SER A 234 28.08 -13.91 -4.45
C SER A 234 28.32 -15.32 -3.89
N SER A 235 28.75 -15.43 -2.63
CA SER A 235 28.91 -16.71 -1.92
C SER A 235 27.57 -17.44 -1.76
N ALA A 236 26.49 -16.72 -1.42
CA ALA A 236 25.14 -17.28 -1.36
C ALA A 236 24.66 -17.79 -2.74
N LEU A 237 24.95 -17.08 -3.83
CA LEU A 237 24.65 -17.51 -5.20
C LEU A 237 25.44 -18.77 -5.60
N GLU A 238 26.72 -18.87 -5.22
CA GLU A 238 27.52 -20.09 -5.47
C GLU A 238 26.99 -21.30 -4.69
N HIS A 239 26.59 -21.12 -3.43
CA HIS A 239 25.95 -22.16 -2.64
C HIS A 239 24.62 -22.62 -3.24
N MET A 240 23.83 -21.70 -3.83
CA MET A 240 22.61 -22.07 -4.56
C MET A 240 22.89 -22.77 -5.90
N ARG A 241 24.02 -22.47 -6.55
CA ARG A 241 24.43 -23.09 -7.81
C ARG A 241 24.98 -24.50 -7.63
N ASN A 242 25.65 -24.77 -6.51
CA ASN A 242 26.21 -26.07 -6.14
C ASN A 242 25.76 -26.51 -4.74
N PRO A 243 24.48 -26.89 -4.57
CA PRO A 243 24.03 -27.49 -3.32
C PRO A 243 24.66 -28.90 -3.21
N LYS A 244 25.47 -29.12 -2.17
CA LYS A 244 25.96 -30.46 -1.81
C LYS A 244 24.82 -31.34 -1.31
#